data_AF-A0A7C5XZE9-F1
#
_entry.id   AF-A0A7C5XZE9-F1
#
_cell.length_a   1.000
_cell.length_b   1.000
_cell.length_c   1.000
_cell.angle_alpha   90.00
_cell.angle_beta   90.00
_cell.angle_gamma   90.00
#
_symmetry.space_group_name_H-M   'P 1'
#
loop_
_entity.id
_entity.type
_entity.pdbx_description
1 polymer ?
#
loop_
_entity_poly.entity_id
_entity_poly.type
_entity_poly.pdbx_seq_one_letter_code
_entity_poly.pdbx_strand_id
1 'polypeptide(L)' 'PRYLSSEVVRVRVDGPEAARRLSMRLTAVRGVAEAVVVPEEGVAYLKVDPAALDREALAAAASGEG' A
#
# COMPACT_ATOMS: atom_id res chain seq x y z
N PRO A 1 -21.35 -8.81 -3.76
CA PRO A 1 -19.94 -9.23 -3.60
C PRO A 1 -18.99 -8.03 -3.76
N ARG A 2 -18.26 -7.66 -2.70
CA ARG A 2 -17.19 -6.65 -2.81
C ARG A 2 -15.93 -7.35 -3.31
N TYR A 3 -15.55 -7.08 -4.54
CA TYR A 3 -14.34 -7.65 -5.14
C TYR A 3 -13.16 -6.78 -4.72
N LEU A 4 -12.43 -7.22 -3.70
CA LEU A 4 -11.12 -6.65 -3.43
C LEU A 4 -10.19 -7.03 -4.58
N SER A 5 -9.59 -6.04 -5.21
CA SER A 5 -8.52 -6.24 -6.18
C SER A 5 -7.18 -6.32 -5.47
N SER A 6 -6.35 -7.26 -5.89
CA SER A 6 -4.97 -7.36 -5.46
C SER A 6 -4.11 -6.49 -6.37
N GLU A 7 -3.48 -5.46 -5.83
CA GLU A 7 -2.52 -4.62 -6.53
C GLU A 7 -1.12 -4.82 -5.97
N VAL A 8 -0.12 -4.75 -6.84
CA VAL A 8 1.30 -4.84 -6.46
C VAL A 8 1.96 -3.54 -6.90
N VAL A 9 2.50 -2.79 -5.94
CA VAL A 9 3.28 -1.58 -6.21
C VAL A 9 4.71 -1.79 -5.79
N ARG A 10 5.62 -1.28 -6.60
CA ARG A 10 7.04 -1.21 -6.22
C ARG A 10 7.21 -0.13 -5.17
N VAL A 11 7.91 -0.46 -4.10
CA VAL A 11 8.19 0.46 -3.01
C VAL A 11 9.67 0.38 -2.64
N ARG A 12 10.24 1.52 -2.26
CA ARG A 12 11.58 1.56 -1.67
C ARG A 12 11.46 1.83 -0.19
N VAL A 13 12.04 0.94 0.60
CA VAL A 13 12.08 1.02 2.05
C VAL A 13 13.46 0.58 2.51
N ASP A 14 14.09 1.37 3.37
CA ASP A 14 15.47 1.13 3.80
C ASP A 14 15.58 0.06 4.92
N GLY A 15 14.47 -0.61 5.25
CA GLY A 15 14.45 -1.66 6.27
C GLY A 15 13.05 -2.08 6.72
N PRO A 16 12.96 -3.08 7.62
CA PRO A 16 11.68 -3.63 8.09
C PRO A 16 10.80 -2.59 8.81
N GLU A 17 11.40 -1.64 9.53
CA GLU A 17 10.70 -0.55 10.22
C GLU A 17 10.10 0.43 9.22
N ALA A 18 10.83 0.75 8.15
CA ALA A 18 10.31 1.58 7.06
C ALA A 18 9.18 0.86 6.32
N ALA A 19 9.33 -0.44 6.06
CA ALA A 19 8.30 -1.31 5.49
C ALA A 19 7.02 -1.29 6.33
N ARG A 20 7.14 -1.45 7.65
CA ARG A 20 6.02 -1.44 8.59
C ARG A 20 5.34 -0.07 8.67
N ARG A 21 6.10 1.03 8.65
CA ARG A 21 5.51 2.38 8.59
C ARG A 21 4.76 2.60 7.29
N LEU A 22 5.32 2.15 6.16
CA LEU A 22 4.70 2.27 4.86
C LEU A 22 3.42 1.42 4.77
N SER A 23 3.42 0.19 5.27
CA SER A 23 2.24 -0.66 5.29
C SER A 23 1.11 -0.06 6.12
N MET A 24 1.43 0.54 7.27
CA MET A 24 0.45 1.26 8.09
C MET A 24 -0.14 2.47 7.36
N ARG A 25 0.69 3.26 6.68
CA ARG A 25 0.23 4.41 5.88
C ARG A 25 -0.68 3.99 4.74
N LEU A 26 -0.29 2.92 4.02
CA LEU A 26 -1.07 2.37 2.93
C LEU A 26 -2.42 1.82 3.42
N THR A 27 -2.44 1.09 4.55
CA THR A 27 -3.69 0.58 5.15
C THR A 27 -4.61 1.70 5.65
N ALA A 28 -4.06 2.87 5.99
CA ALA A 28 -4.86 4.04 6.36
C ALA A 28 -5.56 4.71 5.17
N VAL A 29 -5.18 4.38 3.92
CA VAL A 29 -5.82 4.91 2.72
C VAL A 29 -7.23 4.32 2.60
N ARG A 30 -8.21 5.18 2.35
CA ARG A 30 -9.59 4.75 2.15
C ARG A 30 -9.68 3.78 0.98
N GLY A 31 -10.29 2.63 1.24
CA GLY A 31 -10.44 1.56 0.27
C GLY A 31 -9.28 0.57 0.23
N VAL A 32 -8.20 0.77 1.00
CA VAL A 32 -7.21 -0.29 1.24
C VAL A 32 -7.72 -1.17 2.38
N ALA A 33 -7.97 -2.44 2.07
CA ALA A 33 -8.38 -3.43 3.06
C ALA A 33 -7.17 -4.06 3.76
N GLU A 34 -6.05 -4.22 3.04
CA GLU A 34 -4.83 -4.81 3.57
C GLU A 34 -3.62 -4.29 2.79
N ALA A 35 -2.52 -3.99 3.48
CA ALA A 35 -1.25 -3.65 2.85
C ALA A 35 -0.11 -4.43 3.50
N VAL A 36 0.63 -5.17 2.70
CA VAL A 36 1.80 -5.95 3.13
C VAL A 36 3.00 -5.49 2.32
N VAL A 37 3.99 -4.90 3.00
CA VAL A 37 5.24 -4.46 2.36
C VAL A 37 6.29 -5.54 2.57
N VAL A 38 6.88 -6.01 1.48
CA VAL A 38 7.94 -7.02 1.47
C VAL A 38 9.25 -6.31 1.08
N PRO A 39 10.07 -5.88 2.06
CA PRO A 39 11.31 -5.15 1.78
C PRO A 39 12.31 -5.99 0.99
N GLU A 40 12.29 -7.32 1.17
CA GLU A 40 13.17 -8.27 0.46
C GLU A 40 12.91 -8.29 -1.05
N GLU A 41 11.65 -8.13 -1.46
CA GLU A 41 11.25 -8.07 -2.87
C GLU A 41 11.17 -6.63 -3.41
N GLY A 42 11.15 -5.62 -2.52
CA GLY A 42 10.94 -4.23 -2.91
C GLY A 42 9.53 -3.95 -3.45
N VAL A 43 8.54 -4.72 -2.98
CA VAL A 43 7.14 -4.59 -3.41
C VAL A 43 6.19 -4.53 -2.23
N ALA A 44 5.06 -3.87 -2.44
CA ALA A 44 3.93 -3.81 -1.53
C ALA A 44 2.72 -4.48 -2.19
N TYR A 45 2.22 -5.53 -1.55
CA TYR A 45 0.98 -6.21 -1.91
C TYR A 45 -0.17 -5.51 -1.20
N LEU A 46 -1.11 -5.00 -1.97
CA LEU A 46 -2.28 -4.28 -1.48
C LEU A 46 -3.55 -5.02 -1.88
N LYS A 47 -4.46 -5.17 -0.95
CA LYS A 47 -5.85 -5.51 -1.25
C LYS A 47 -6.66 -4.23 -1.17
N VAL A 48 -7.25 -3.84 -2.29
CA VAL A 48 -7.99 -2.59 -2.41
C VAL A 48 -9.41 -2.84 -2.90
N ASP A 49 -10.36 -2.05 -2.42
CA ASP A 49 -11.71 -1.98 -2.94
C ASP A 49 -11.77 -0.89 -4.03
N PRO A 50 -11.73 -1.24 -5.33
CA PRO A 50 -11.69 -0.24 -6.40
C PRO A 50 -12.91 0.68 -6.43
N ALA A 51 -14.02 0.31 -5.77
CA ALA A 51 -15.21 1.16 -5.68
C ALA A 51 -15.09 2.25 -4.61
N ALA A 52 -14.23 2.06 -3.61
CA ALA A 52 -14.03 2.99 -2.50
C ALA A 52 -12.58 3.50 -2.39
N LEU A 53 -11.69 3.04 -3.28
CA LEU A 53 -10.27 3.34 -3.27
C LEU A 53 -10.01 4.79 -3.64
N ASP A 54 -9.36 5.48 -2.72
CA ASP A 54 -8.77 6.77 -2.98
C ASP A 54 -7.40 6.59 -3.67
N ARG A 55 -7.40 6.69 -5.01
CA ARG A 55 -6.21 6.51 -5.84
C ARG A 55 -5.17 7.60 -5.61
N GLU A 56 -5.60 8.80 -5.26
CA GLU A 56 -4.71 9.95 -5.04
C GLU A 56 -3.97 9.78 -3.72
N ALA A 57 -4.70 9.43 -2.66
CA ALA A 57 -4.10 9.10 -1.36
C ALA A 57 -3.22 7.84 -1.43
N LEU A 58 -3.60 6.83 -2.24
CA LEU A 58 -2.77 5.64 -2.47
C LEU A 58 -1.45 6.01 -3.15
N ALA A 59 -1.51 6.82 -4.22
CA ALA A 59 -0.31 7.28 -4.91
C ALA A 59 0.58 8.10 -3.97
N ALA A 60 0.03 9.04 -3.20
CA ALA A 60 0.79 9.83 -2.22
C ALA A 60 1.42 8.96 -1.12
N ALA A 61 0.71 7.93 -0.66
CA ALA A 61 1.22 6.98 0.33
C ALA A 61 2.35 6.10 -0.24
N ALA A 62 2.24 5.66 -1.49
CA ALA A 62 3.23 4.82 -2.16
C ALA A 62 4.46 5.60 -2.66
N SER A 63 4.28 6.83 -3.13
CA SER A 63 5.34 7.68 -3.68
C SER A 63 6.29 8.23 -2.63
N GLY A 64 5.92 8.17 -1.34
CA GLY A 64 6.85 8.48 -0.25
C GLY A 64 7.59 9.80 -0.44
N GLU A 65 6.87 10.90 -0.66
CA GLU A 65 7.49 12.22 -0.56
C GLU A 65 7.69 12.53 0.94
N GLY A 66 8.96 12.47 1.35
CA GLY A 66 9.49 12.80 2.66
C GLY A 66 11.00 12.78 2.59
#